data_AF-A0A2T2YMK6-F1
#
_entry.id   AF-A0A2T2YMK6-F1
#
_cell.length_a   1.000
_cell.length_b   1.000
_cell.length_c   1.000
_cell.angle_alpha   90.00
_cell.angle_beta   90.00
_cell.angle_gamma   90.00
#
_symmetry.space_group_name_H-M   'P 1'
#
loop_
_entity.id
_entity.type
_entity.pdbx_description
1 polymer ?
#
loop_
_entity_poly.entity_id
_entity_poly.type
_entity_poly.pdbx_seq_one_letter_code
_entity_poly.pdbx_strand_id
1 'polypeptide(L)'
;MIGQTIKKAIEASSLSADQVAAHAEMSVANLYKIYKRDSVESRYLIKIAEALHLPVEHFLYDQVAEEKAIYNIRQNGIGNAGSNSYNQKITHTGNQDTTTPGSVSMEELTTKLLICESEKAGLLEQLKLKDQLLAMKDELIQQLKK
;
A
#
# COMPACT_ATOMS: atom_id res chain seq x y z
N MET A 1 -8.43 -11.46 3.46
CA MET A 1 -8.56 -11.81 4.90
C MET A 1 -7.64 -10.92 5.71
N ILE A 2 -8.18 -10.09 6.62
CA ILE A 2 -7.40 -9.06 7.35
C ILE A 2 -6.21 -9.64 8.13
N GLY A 3 -6.40 -10.79 8.78
CA GLY A 3 -5.34 -11.47 9.52
C GLY A 3 -4.15 -11.87 8.65
N GLN A 4 -4.41 -12.27 7.40
CA GLN A 4 -3.34 -12.61 6.45
C GLN A 4 -2.62 -11.37 5.94
N THR A 5 -3.34 -10.25 5.73
CA THR A 5 -2.72 -8.98 5.36
C THR A 5 -1.80 -8.47 6.47
N ILE A 6 -2.24 -8.57 7.73
CA ILE A 6 -1.41 -8.24 8.91
C ILE A 6 -0.16 -9.13 8.93
N LYS A 7 -0.32 -10.45 8.76
CA LYS A 7 0.79 -11.39 8.76
C LYS A 7 1.84 -11.01 7.69
N LYS A 8 1.39 -10.78 6.45
CA LYS A 8 2.27 -10.38 5.34
C LYS A 8 2.99 -9.07 5.60
N ALA A 9 2.30 -8.08 6.17
CA ALA A 9 2.90 -6.79 6.49
C ALA A 9 4.00 -6.93 7.55
N ILE A 10 3.80 -7.79 8.55
CA ILE A 10 4.83 -8.10 9.56
C ILE A 10 6.01 -8.82 8.91
N GLU A 11 5.77 -9.82 8.06
CA GLU A 11 6.83 -10.56 7.35
C GLU A 11 7.63 -9.67 6.38
N ALA A 12 7.00 -8.64 5.79
CA ALA A 12 7.66 -7.67 4.93
C ALA A 12 8.38 -6.56 5.71
N SER A 13 8.12 -6.45 7.01
CA SER A 13 8.79 -5.48 7.88
C SER A 13 10.09 -6.03 8.46
N SER A 14 10.91 -5.17 9.04
CA SER A 14 12.08 -5.57 9.83
C SER A 14 11.74 -5.92 11.29
N LEU A 15 10.46 -5.91 11.67
CA LEU A 15 10.01 -6.12 13.05
C LEU A 15 9.64 -7.58 13.30
N SER A 16 9.97 -8.06 14.50
CA SER A 16 9.52 -9.39 14.93
C SER A 16 8.05 -9.35 15.38
N ALA A 17 7.39 -10.51 15.29
CA ALA A 17 6.03 -10.66 15.82
C ALA A 17 5.93 -10.30 17.31
N ASP A 18 7.00 -10.55 18.08
CA ASP A 18 7.09 -10.19 19.49
C ASP A 18 7.09 -8.67 19.71
N GLN A 19 7.84 -7.93 18.88
CA GLN A 19 7.89 -6.47 18.93
C GLN A 19 6.53 -5.85 18.57
N VAL A 20 5.89 -6.38 17.52
CA VAL A 20 4.57 -5.91 17.09
C VAL A 20 3.50 -6.23 18.15
N ALA A 21 3.54 -7.43 18.74
CA ALA A 21 2.62 -7.80 19.82
C ALA A 21 2.80 -6.93 21.07
N ALA A 22 4.07 -6.64 21.44
CA ALA A 22 4.39 -5.76 22.55
C ALA A 22 3.85 -4.33 22.32
N HIS A 23 4.04 -3.78 21.11
CA HIS A 23 3.51 -2.47 20.75
C HIS A 23 1.97 -2.45 20.75
N ALA A 24 1.34 -3.53 20.30
CA ALA A 24 -0.10 -3.69 20.32
C ALA A 24 -0.68 -4.03 21.70
N GLU A 25 0.15 -4.09 22.75
CA GLU A 25 -0.23 -4.45 24.12
C GLU A 25 -0.99 -5.78 24.19
N MET A 26 -0.54 -6.78 23.43
CA MET A 26 -1.12 -8.10 23.44
C MET A 26 -0.06 -9.19 23.56
N SER A 27 -0.51 -10.40 23.89
CA SER A 27 0.36 -11.56 23.81
C SER A 27 0.59 -11.97 22.36
N VAL A 28 1.79 -12.47 22.09
CA VAL A 28 2.20 -13.02 20.79
C VAL A 28 1.26 -14.14 20.34
N ALA A 29 0.79 -14.96 21.30
CA ALA A 29 -0.19 -15.99 21.03
C ALA A 29 -1.53 -15.43 20.51
N ASN A 30 -1.97 -14.26 21.00
CA ASN A 30 -3.16 -13.59 20.49
C ASN A 30 -2.93 -13.02 19.09
N LEU A 31 -1.75 -12.47 18.83
CA LEU A 31 -1.37 -12.02 17.49
C LEU A 31 -1.43 -13.18 16.46
N TYR A 32 -0.89 -14.35 16.81
CA TYR A 32 -0.99 -15.54 15.94
C TYR A 32 -2.42 -16.04 15.74
N LYS A 33 -3.32 -15.84 16.70
CA LYS A 33 -4.76 -16.13 16.51
C LYS A 33 -5.39 -15.15 15.52
N ILE A 34 -5.01 -13.86 15.56
CA ILE A 34 -5.50 -12.84 14.63
C ILE A 34 -5.14 -13.20 13.18
N TYR A 35 -3.97 -13.79 12.91
CA TYR A 35 -3.58 -14.18 11.55
C TYR A 35 -4.57 -15.14 10.86
N LYS A 36 -5.35 -15.89 11.65
CA LYS A 36 -6.33 -16.86 11.16
C LYS A 36 -7.76 -16.30 11.13
N ARG A 37 -7.95 -15.04 11.49
CA ARG A 37 -9.27 -14.40 11.60
C ARG A 37 -9.45 -13.37 10.48
N ASP A 38 -10.72 -13.20 10.11
CA ASP A 38 -11.18 -12.14 9.22
C ASP A 38 -11.59 -10.87 9.94
N SER A 39 -11.53 -10.87 11.27
CA SER A 39 -11.84 -9.73 12.12
C SER A 39 -10.78 -9.53 13.19
N VAL A 40 -10.60 -8.26 13.54
CA VAL A 40 -9.73 -7.80 14.62
C VAL A 40 -10.38 -6.57 15.24
N GLU A 41 -10.21 -6.38 16.54
CA GLU A 41 -10.69 -5.17 17.21
C GLU A 41 -9.93 -3.95 16.69
N SER A 42 -10.64 -2.86 16.40
CA SER A 42 -10.07 -1.64 15.83
C SER A 42 -8.90 -1.10 16.66
N ARG A 43 -8.98 -1.19 18.00
CA ARG A 43 -7.91 -0.87 18.93
C ARG A 43 -6.59 -1.54 18.55
N TYR A 44 -6.62 -2.84 18.28
CA TYR A 44 -5.41 -3.60 17.98
C TYR A 44 -4.93 -3.31 16.56
N LEU A 45 -5.84 -3.13 15.62
CA LEU A 45 -5.49 -2.79 14.25
C LEU A 45 -4.75 -1.45 14.17
N ILE A 46 -5.21 -0.43 14.89
CA ILE A 46 -4.55 0.88 14.96
C ILE A 46 -3.11 0.73 15.48
N LYS A 47 -2.92 0.03 16.61
CA LYS A 47 -1.57 -0.15 17.18
C LYS A 47 -0.65 -0.97 16.29
N ILE A 48 -1.17 -1.99 15.60
CA ILE A 48 -0.39 -2.76 14.64
C ILE A 48 0.01 -1.88 13.45
N ALA A 49 -0.90 -1.06 12.96
CA ALA A 49 -0.65 -0.11 11.87
C ALA A 49 0.43 0.92 12.26
N GLU A 50 0.34 1.47 13.47
CA GLU A 50 1.35 2.37 14.05
C GLU A 50 2.72 1.69 14.17
N ALA A 51 2.76 0.46 14.69
CA ALA A 51 4.00 -0.31 14.83
C ALA A 51 4.69 -0.55 13.48
N LEU A 52 3.91 -0.80 12.42
CA LEU A 52 4.40 -1.09 11.08
C LEU A 52 4.58 0.16 10.22
N HIS A 53 4.25 1.35 10.75
CA HIS A 53 4.22 2.61 10.01
C HIS A 53 3.39 2.53 8.71
N LEU A 54 2.25 1.84 8.78
CA LEU A 54 1.31 1.70 7.68
C LEU A 54 -0.03 2.36 8.02
N PRO A 55 -0.73 2.94 7.02
CA PRO A 55 -2.10 3.43 7.23
C PRO A 55 -3.05 2.26 7.52
N VAL A 56 -4.08 2.49 8.35
CA VAL A 56 -5.05 1.44 8.73
C VAL A 56 -5.78 0.89 7.49
N GLU A 57 -6.03 1.76 6.52
CA GLU A 57 -6.60 1.50 5.21
C GLU A 57 -5.89 0.35 4.48
N HIS A 58 -4.57 0.24 4.64
CA HIS A 58 -3.77 -0.84 4.05
C HIS A 58 -4.29 -2.23 4.42
N PHE A 59 -4.85 -2.39 5.61
CA PHE A 59 -5.36 -3.67 6.11
C PHE A 59 -6.85 -3.89 5.79
N LEU A 60 -7.58 -2.83 5.48
CA LEU A 60 -9.01 -2.86 5.20
C LEU A 60 -9.31 -3.08 3.71
N TYR A 61 -8.44 -2.60 2.83
CA TYR A 61 -8.58 -2.77 1.38
C TYR A 61 -7.81 -3.99 0.87
N ASP A 62 -8.46 -4.77 0.02
CA ASP A 62 -7.89 -6.01 -0.50
C ASP A 62 -6.93 -5.70 -1.66
N GLN A 63 -5.64 -5.59 -1.37
CA GLN A 63 -4.58 -5.39 -2.38
C GLN A 63 -4.53 -6.51 -3.45
N VAL A 64 -5.21 -7.63 -3.20
CA VAL A 64 -5.32 -8.76 -4.13
C VAL A 64 -6.06 -8.38 -5.43
N ALA A 65 -6.90 -7.33 -5.40
CA ALA A 65 -7.57 -6.85 -6.60
C ALA A 65 -6.59 -6.21 -7.61
N GLU A 66 -5.54 -5.53 -7.14
CA GLU A 66 -4.60 -4.83 -8.01
C GLU A 66 -3.54 -5.77 -8.60
N GLU A 67 -2.97 -6.70 -7.81
CA GLU A 67 -2.00 -7.67 -8.33
C GLU A 67 -2.60 -8.65 -9.36
N LYS A 68 -3.86 -9.06 -9.17
CA LYS A 68 -4.56 -9.91 -10.15
C LYS A 68 -4.97 -9.15 -11.41
N ALA A 69 -5.25 -7.85 -11.32
CA ALA A 69 -5.49 -7.02 -12.49
C ALA A 69 -4.21 -6.89 -13.35
N ILE A 70 -3.04 -6.71 -12.70
CA ILE A 70 -1.76 -6.56 -13.40
C ILE A 70 -1.33 -7.86 -14.10
N TYR A 71 -1.59 -9.03 -13.50
CA TYR A 71 -1.24 -10.32 -14.12
C TYR A 71 -2.17 -10.71 -15.28
N ASN A 72 -3.46 -10.34 -15.24
CA ASN A 72 -4.39 -10.59 -16.36
C ASN A 72 -4.14 -9.69 -17.58
N ILE A 73 -3.56 -8.49 -17.39
CA ILE A 73 -3.21 -7.59 -18.50
C ILE A 73 -1.98 -8.09 -19.27
N ARG A 74 -1.05 -8.82 -18.62
CA ARG A 74 0.17 -9.32 -19.29
C ARG A 74 0.03 -10.66 -20.01
N GLN A 75 -1.05 -11.43 -19.79
CA GLN A 75 -1.28 -12.70 -20.49
C GLN A 75 -2.25 -12.61 -21.67
N ASN A 76 -3.03 -11.53 -21.82
CA ASN A 76 -3.78 -11.26 -23.05
C ASN A 76 -2.87 -10.60 -24.09
N GLY A 77 -1.92 -11.40 -24.58
CA GLY A 77 -1.21 -11.10 -25.81
C GLY A 77 -2.19 -10.82 -26.95
N ILE A 78 -1.84 -9.82 -27.75
CA ILE A 78 -2.51 -9.36 -28.96
C ILE A 78 -2.61 -10.54 -29.94
N GLY A 79 -3.70 -11.30 -29.84
CA GLY A 79 -4.05 -12.38 -30.76
C GLY A 79 -4.94 -11.85 -31.87
N ASN A 80 -4.32 -11.53 -33.00
CA ASN A 80 -5.01 -11.23 -34.26
C ASN A 80 -5.64 -12.53 -34.78
N ALA A 81 -6.89 -12.83 -34.40
CA ALA A 81 -7.63 -13.99 -34.88
C ALA A 81 -8.70 -13.54 -35.88
N GLY A 82 -8.46 -13.89 -37.14
CA GLY A 82 -9.34 -13.59 -38.26
C GLY A 82 -10.72 -14.24 -38.16
N SER A 83 -11.65 -13.65 -38.92
CA SER A 83 -12.85 -14.24 -39.52
C SER A 83 -13.52 -15.40 -38.76
N ASN A 84 -14.67 -15.10 -38.15
CA ASN A 84 -15.88 -15.85 -38.45
C ASN A 84 -17.12 -15.03 -38.07
N SER A 85 -17.76 -14.45 -39.09
CA SER A 85 -19.19 -14.16 -39.06
C SER A 85 -19.93 -15.49 -39.17
N TYR A 86 -20.86 -15.77 -38.26
CA TYR A 86 -22.23 -16.24 -38.58
C TYR A 86 -22.99 -16.56 -37.28
N ASN A 87 -24.08 -15.81 -37.08
CA ASN A 87 -25.26 -16.09 -36.26
C ASN A 87 -25.08 -16.25 -34.73
N GLN A 88 -25.10 -15.13 -34.00
CA GLN A 88 -25.76 -15.09 -32.70
C GLN A 88 -26.95 -14.14 -32.74
N LYS A 89 -28.10 -14.72 -32.40
CA LYS A 89 -29.45 -14.16 -32.42
C LYS A 89 -29.55 -13.04 -31.37
N ILE A 90 -29.77 -11.81 -31.82
CA ILE A 90 -30.04 -10.67 -30.91
C ILE A 90 -31.44 -10.87 -30.32
N THR A 91 -31.52 -11.16 -29.03
CA THR A 91 -32.73 -10.97 -28.23
C THR A 91 -32.53 -9.74 -27.35
N HIS A 92 -33.25 -8.66 -27.66
CA HIS A 92 -33.39 -7.50 -26.79
C HIS A 92 -34.30 -7.84 -25.61
N THR A 93 -33.88 -7.55 -24.38
CA THR A 93 -34.68 -6.89 -23.31
C THR A 93 -33.89 -6.84 -21.99
N GLY A 94 -33.79 -5.64 -21.39
CA GLY A 94 -33.52 -5.47 -19.95
C GLY A 94 -32.27 -4.67 -19.57
N ASN A 95 -32.46 -3.39 -19.25
CA ASN A 95 -31.52 -2.50 -18.56
C ASN A 95 -30.98 -3.11 -17.25
N GLN A 96 -29.66 -3.00 -16.99
CA GLN A 96 -29.12 -2.11 -15.95
C GLN A 96 -27.58 -2.21 -15.90
N ASP A 97 -26.95 -1.03 -15.99
CA ASP A 97 -25.69 -0.63 -15.37
C ASP A 97 -24.42 -1.46 -15.62
N THR A 98 -23.86 -1.31 -16.82
CA THR A 98 -22.41 -1.42 -16.99
C THR A 98 -21.75 -0.18 -16.40
N THR A 99 -21.50 -0.22 -15.09
CA THR A 99 -20.56 0.68 -14.43
C THR A 99 -19.20 0.45 -15.06
N THR A 100 -18.72 1.45 -15.79
CA THR A 100 -17.40 1.49 -16.41
C THR A 100 -16.34 1.38 -15.29
N PRO A 101 -15.35 0.47 -15.37
CA PRO A 101 -14.26 0.47 -14.40
C PRO A 101 -13.39 1.70 -14.63
N GLY A 102 -13.47 2.63 -13.68
CA GLY A 102 -12.65 3.82 -13.45
C GLY A 102 -11.65 4.21 -14.53
N SER A 103 -12.07 5.08 -15.44
CA SER A 103 -11.14 6.00 -16.09
C SER A 103 -10.63 6.95 -15.00
N VAL A 104 -9.44 6.70 -14.43
CA VAL A 104 -8.75 7.71 -13.64
C VAL A 104 -8.59 8.92 -14.55
N SER A 105 -9.27 10.02 -14.21
CA SER A 105 -9.21 11.24 -15.02
C SER A 105 -7.77 11.76 -15.03
N MET A 106 -7.34 12.26 -16.18
CA MET A 106 -5.99 12.81 -16.38
C MET A 106 -5.69 13.92 -15.34
N GLU A 107 -6.72 14.67 -14.96
CA GLU A 107 -6.68 15.69 -13.92
C GLU A 107 -6.34 15.11 -12.53
N GLU A 108 -6.85 13.93 -12.18
CA GLU A 108 -6.55 13.28 -10.90
C GLU A 108 -5.07 12.84 -10.83
N LEU A 109 -4.54 12.31 -11.94
CA LEU A 109 -3.12 11.96 -12.06
C LEU A 109 -2.22 13.19 -12.01
N THR A 110 -2.62 14.28 -12.67
CA THR A 110 -1.87 15.55 -12.65
C THR A 110 -1.81 16.14 -11.25
N THR A 111 -2.92 16.08 -10.51
CA THR A 111 -3.00 16.55 -9.12
C THR A 111 -2.12 15.71 -8.20
N LYS A 112 -2.15 14.38 -8.33
CA LYS A 112 -1.27 13.49 -7.56
C LYS A 112 0.21 13.73 -7.86
N LEU A 113 0.55 13.98 -9.13
CA LEU A 113 1.91 14.28 -9.56
C LEU A 113 2.41 15.59 -8.93
N LEU A 114 1.59 16.64 -8.95
CA LEU A 114 1.90 17.93 -8.32
C LEU A 114 2.16 17.79 -6.81
N ILE A 115 1.33 17.02 -6.11
CA ILE A 115 1.50 16.76 -4.67
C ILE A 115 2.82 16.03 -4.42
N CYS A 116 3.10 14.95 -5.16
CA CYS A 116 4.35 14.20 -5.04
C CYS A 116 5.59 15.07 -5.31
N GLU A 117 5.53 15.98 -6.28
CA GLU A 117 6.63 16.90 -6.57
C GLU A 117 6.87 17.88 -5.41
N SER A 118 5.80 18.39 -4.80
CA SER A 118 5.89 19.29 -3.65
C SER A 118 6.46 18.59 -2.41
N GLU A 119 6.04 17.35 -2.14
CA GLU A 119 6.55 16.55 -1.02
C GLU A 119 8.03 16.20 -1.21
N LYS A 120 8.43 15.85 -2.45
CA LYS A 120 9.83 15.62 -2.79
C LYS A 120 10.69 16.85 -2.53
N ALA A 121 10.22 18.05 -2.89
CA ALA A 121 10.95 19.28 -2.65
C ALA A 121 11.13 19.54 -1.15
N GLY A 122 10.08 19.36 -0.34
CA GLY A 122 10.14 19.52 1.12
C GLY A 122 11.10 18.52 1.78
N LEU A 123 11.10 17.26 1.33
CA LEU A 123 12.01 16.23 1.84
C LEU A 123 13.47 16.53 1.49
N LEU A 124 13.74 17.05 0.28
CA LEU A 124 15.09 17.46 -0.12
C LEU A 124 15.61 18.63 0.72
N GLU A 125 14.75 19.59 1.06
CA GLU A 125 15.13 20.69 1.95
C GLU A 125 15.45 20.21 3.37
N GLN A 126 14.64 19.30 3.91
CA GLN A 126 14.90 18.68 5.21
C GLN A 126 16.22 17.90 5.23
N LEU A 127 16.54 17.17 4.16
CA LEU A 127 17.82 16.48 4.00
C LEU A 127 18.98 17.47 4.03
N LYS A 128 18.89 18.57 3.28
CA LYS A 128 19.92 19.62 3.25
C LYS A 128 20.16 20.23 4.64
N LEU A 129 19.10 20.50 5.40
CA LEU A 129 19.18 20.99 6.78
C LEU A 129 19.87 19.98 7.71
N LYS A 130 19.56 18.68 7.56
CA LYS A 130 20.22 17.62 8.33
C LYS A 130 21.71 17.51 8.01
N ASP A 131 22.08 17.60 6.73
CA ASP A 131 23.49 17.55 6.31
C ASP A 131 24.28 18.73 6.88
N GLN A 132 23.69 19.94 6.90
CA GLN A 132 24.29 21.12 7.52
C GLN A 132 24.49 20.95 9.03
N LEU A 133 23.49 20.38 9.72
CA LEU A 133 23.60 20.11 11.16
C LEU A 133 24.68 19.07 11.47
N LEU A 134 24.81 18.04 10.63
CA LEU A 134 25.89 17.05 10.77
C LEU A 134 27.26 17.69 10.56
N ALA A 135 27.42 18.51 9.53
CA ALA A 135 28.68 19.24 9.30
C ALA A 135 29.06 20.14 10.48
N MET A 136 28.10 20.93 10.99
CA MET A 136 28.33 21.77 12.18
C MET A 136 28.67 20.95 13.43
N LYS A 137 28.02 19.80 13.62
CA LYS A 137 28.31 18.88 14.73
C LYS A 137 29.73 18.34 14.61
N ASP A 138 30.17 17.95 13.42
CA ASP A 138 31.50 17.40 13.20
C ASP A 138 32.60 18.47 13.42
N GLU A 139 32.36 19.72 12.99
CA GLU A 139 33.25 20.85 13.30
C GLU A 139 33.36 21.10 14.80
N LEU A 140 32.24 21.08 15.54
CA LEU A 140 32.24 21.26 16.99
C LEU A 140 33.02 20.13 17.70
N ILE A 141 32.85 18.88 17.24
CA ILE A 141 33.60 17.73 17.76
C ILE A 141 35.10 17.88 17.48
N GLN A 142 35.50 18.41 16.31
CA GLN A 142 36.90 18.69 16.02
C GLN A 142 37.48 19.80 16.90
N GLN A 143 36.70 20.84 17.21
CA GLN A 143 37.12 21.91 18.12
C GLN A 143 37.31 21.43 19.55
N LEU A 144 36.46 20.51 20.03
CA LEU A 144 36.57 19.92 21.37
C LEU A 144 37.70 18.89 21.52
N LYS A 145 38.26 18.39 20.40
CA LYS A 145 39.38 17.45 20.39
C LYS A 145 40.76 18.14 20.34
N LYS A 146 40.81 19.46 20.17
CA LYS A 146 42.02 20.29 20.29
C LYS A 146 42.18 20.79 21.71
#